data_AF-A0A9D6I022-F1
#
_entry.id   AF-A0A9D6I022-F1
#
_cell.length_a   1.000
_cell.length_b   1.000
_cell.length_c   1.000
_cell.angle_alpha   90.00
_cell.angle_beta   90.00
_cell.angle_gamma   90.00
#
_symmetry.space_group_name_H-M   'P 1'
#
loop_
_entity.id
_entity.type
_entity.pdbx_description
1 polymer ?
#
loop_
_entity_poly.entity_id
_entity_poly.type
_entity_poly.pdbx_seq_one_letter_code
_entity_poly.pdbx_strand_id
1 'polypeptide(L)' 'MEALDVPSPQLRDSWCPPLYFIDGLYLGNARTVHVDQLLAPEQVEGVEVYSGAGNLPPEFNRTDSQCGVIAFWTR' A
#
# COMPACT_ATOMS: atom_id res chain seq x y z
N MET A 1 30.71 -24.91 5.23
CA MET A 1 29.68 -25.91 5.52
C MET A 1 28.51 -25.15 6.14
N GLU A 2 27.87 -24.37 5.27
CA GLU A 2 26.45 -24.53 4.93
C GLU A 2 25.61 -23.66 5.87
N ALA A 3 25.50 -22.39 5.50
CA ALA A 3 24.33 -21.61 5.87
C ALA A 3 23.14 -22.39 5.33
N LEU A 4 22.23 -22.78 6.21
CA LEU A 4 20.97 -23.38 5.82
C LEU A 4 20.20 -22.33 5.03
N ASP A 5 20.32 -22.40 3.72
CA ASP A 5 19.37 -21.88 2.75
C ASP A 5 18.04 -22.54 3.11
N VAL A 6 17.28 -21.90 4.02
CA VAL A 6 15.88 -22.24 4.23
C VAL A 6 15.24 -21.90 2.90
N PRO A 7 14.75 -22.86 2.11
CA PRO A 7 14.00 -22.52 0.92
C PRO A 7 12.75 -21.84 1.46
N SER A 8 12.75 -20.51 1.47
CA SER A 8 11.52 -19.73 1.56
C SER A 8 10.61 -20.38 0.53
N PRO A 9 9.50 -21.02 0.96
CA PRO A 9 8.56 -21.59 0.03
C PRO A 9 8.33 -20.49 -0.99
N GLN A 10 8.52 -20.79 -2.27
CA GLN A 10 8.23 -19.88 -3.35
C GLN A 10 6.79 -19.40 -3.11
N LEU A 11 6.63 -18.28 -2.39
CA LEU A 11 5.40 -17.54 -2.25
C LEU A 11 5.23 -17.05 -3.68
N ARG A 12 4.60 -17.88 -4.52
CA ARG A 12 4.04 -17.48 -5.79
C ARG A 12 3.51 -16.08 -5.57
N ASP A 13 4.00 -15.08 -6.30
CA ASP A 13 3.69 -13.66 -6.19
C ASP A 13 2.22 -13.33 -5.84
N SER A 14 1.82 -13.62 -4.60
CA SER A 14 0.53 -13.30 -4.00
C SER A 14 0.67 -12.03 -3.18
N TRP A 15 1.74 -11.28 -3.46
CA TRP A 15 1.88 -9.92 -3.00
C TRP A 15 0.91 -9.06 -3.81
N CYS A 16 -0.22 -8.77 -3.17
CA CYS A 16 -1.26 -7.88 -3.63
C CYS A 16 -0.99 -6.50 -3.00
N PRO A 17 -0.27 -5.59 -3.68
CA PRO A 17 0.09 -4.30 -3.07
C PRO A 17 -1.13 -3.38 -3.02
N PRO A 18 -1.42 -2.74 -1.87
CA PRO A 18 -2.45 -1.70 -1.82
C PRO A 18 -2.01 -0.47 -2.61
N LEU A 19 -2.99 0.37 -2.95
CA LEU A 19 -2.74 1.69 -3.54
C LEU A 19 -2.44 2.72 -2.45
N TYR A 20 -1.61 3.71 -2.78
CA TYR A 20 -1.32 4.86 -1.93
C TYR A 20 -1.99 6.13 -2.43
N PHE A 21 -2.56 6.86 -1.48
CA PHE A 21 -3.09 8.20 -1.67
C PHE A 21 -2.53 9.15 -0.62
N ILE A 22 -2.28 10.41 -0.98
CA ILE A 22 -2.00 11.51 -0.04
C ILE A 22 -3.05 12.59 -0.30
N ASP A 23 -3.87 12.93 0.68
CA ASP A 23 -4.93 13.95 0.56
C ASP A 23 -5.85 13.76 -0.66
N GLY A 24 -6.15 12.49 -0.97
CA GLY A 24 -6.95 12.10 -2.14
C GLY A 24 -6.18 12.04 -3.46
N LEU A 25 -4.90 12.41 -3.50
CA LEU A 25 -4.04 12.26 -4.69
C LEU A 25 -3.49 10.84 -4.80
N TYR A 26 -3.82 10.13 -5.89
CA TYR A 26 -3.27 8.81 -6.20
C TYR A 26 -1.77 8.88 -6.56
N LEU A 27 -0.97 8.03 -5.92
CA LEU A 27 0.48 7.95 -6.15
C LEU A 27 0.93 6.70 -6.91
N GLY A 28 0.18 5.60 -6.79
CA GLY A 28 0.59 4.29 -7.28
C GLY A 28 0.32 3.20 -6.25
N ASN A 29 0.99 2.05 -6.38
CA ASN A 29 0.85 0.95 -5.43
C ASN A 29 2.13 0.73 -4.61
N ALA A 30 2.01 -0.01 -3.51
CA ALA A 30 3.11 -0.31 -2.58
C ALA A 30 4.25 -1.17 -3.17
N ARG A 31 4.14 -1.64 -4.42
CA ARG A 31 5.24 -2.34 -5.11
C ARG A 31 6.19 -1.35 -5.79
N THR A 32 5.70 -0.19 -6.21
CA THR A 32 6.48 0.78 -6.99
C THR A 32 6.71 2.10 -6.26
N VAL A 33 5.88 2.43 -5.28
CA VAL A 33 5.95 3.69 -4.54
C VAL A 33 6.53 3.46 -3.15
N HIS A 34 7.54 4.24 -2.81
CA HIS A 34 8.14 4.31 -1.48
C HIS A 34 7.61 5.58 -0.79
N VAL A 35 6.55 5.43 0.00
CA VAL A 35 5.82 6.58 0.58
C VAL A 35 6.69 7.41 1.55
N ASP A 36 7.65 6.78 2.20
CA ASP A 36 8.65 7.40 3.09
C ASP A 36 9.57 8.41 2.38
N GLN A 37 9.68 8.32 1.04
CA GLN A 37 10.42 9.30 0.23
C GLN A 37 9.58 10.52 -0.14
N LEU A 38 8.26 10.43 0.01
CA LEU A 38 7.30 11.46 -0.43
C LEU A 38 6.65 12.18 0.74
N LEU A 39 6.53 11.52 1.89
CA LEU A 39 5.82 12.01 3.05
C LEU A 39 6.61 11.74 4.33
N ALA A 40 7.05 12.80 5.01
CA ALA A 40 7.69 12.66 6.30
C ALA A 40 6.65 12.30 7.38
N PRO A 41 6.97 11.43 8.35
CA PRO A 41 6.03 11.03 9.39
C PRO A 41 5.42 12.21 10.16
N GLU A 42 6.16 13.30 10.36
CA GLU A 42 5.71 14.50 11.08
C GLU A 42 4.61 15.27 10.33
N GLN A 43 4.49 15.07 9.01
CA GLN A 43 3.47 15.71 8.18
C GLN A 43 2.14 14.95 8.20
N VAL A 44 2.13 13.70 8.68
CA VAL A 44 0.92 12.87 8.76
C VAL A 44 0.02 13.36 9.90
N GLU A 45 -1.21 13.72 9.56
CA GLU A 45 -2.30 13.95 10.51
C GLU A 45 -3.06 12.65 10.81
N GLY A 46 -3.27 11.81 9.79
CA GLY A 46 -4.01 10.56 9.92
C GLY A 46 -3.70 9.56 8.81
N VAL A 47 -4.08 8.30 9.04
CA VAL A 47 -3.98 7.22 8.06
C VAL A 47 -5.27 6.41 8.07
N GLU A 48 -5.84 6.20 6.89
CA GLU A 48 -6.98 5.31 6.68
C GLU A 48 -6.55 4.09 5.88
N VAL A 49 -7.01 2.91 6.31
CA VAL A 49 -6.67 1.64 5.68
C VAL A 49 -7.96 0.92 5.32
N TYR A 50 -8.13 0.66 4.03
CA TYR A 50 -9.27 -0.05 3.50
C TYR A 50 -8.80 -1.37 2.90
N SER A 51 -9.18 -2.49 3.53
CA SER A 51 -8.81 -3.83 3.08
C SER A 51 -9.76 -4.33 1.99
N GLY A 52 -9.25 -4.51 0.78
CA GLY A 52 -10.01 -5.01 -0.37
C GLY A 52 -11.17 -4.10 -0.81
N ALA A 53 -11.94 -4.55 -1.80
CA ALA A 53 -12.94 -3.73 -2.48
C ALA A 53 -14.28 -3.53 -1.71
N GLY A 54 -14.53 -4.29 -0.64
CA GLY A 54 -15.86 -4.38 -0.02
C GLY A 54 -16.34 -3.13 0.73
N ASN A 55 -15.42 -2.30 1.24
CA ASN A 55 -15.72 -1.08 2.00
C ASN A 55 -14.93 0.12 1.48
N LEU A 56 -14.59 0.11 0.19
CA LEU A 56 -13.76 1.15 -0.42
C LEU A 56 -14.62 2.37 -0.77
N PRO A 57 -14.32 3.57 -0.25
CA PRO A 57 -14.96 4.81 -0.68
C PRO A 57 -14.86 5.01 -2.21
N PRO A 58 -15.90 5.56 -2.88
CA PRO A 58 -15.91 5.74 -4.33
C PRO A 58 -14.70 6.51 -4.90
N GLU A 59 -14.19 7.48 -4.15
CA GLU A 59 -13.00 8.29 -4.49
C GLU A 59 -11.71 7.46 -4.60
N PHE A 60 -11.66 6.30 -3.94
CA PHE A 60 -10.51 5.40 -3.96
C PHE A 60 -10.71 4.19 -4.88
N ASN A 61 -11.91 4.03 -5.47
CA ASN A 61 -12.28 2.91 -6.32
C ASN A 61 -11.65 3.01 -7.71
N ARG A 62 -10.48 2.38 -7.86
CA ARG A 62 -9.73 2.28 -9.11
C ARG A 62 -9.60 0.82 -9.53
N THR A 63 -9.32 0.56 -10.80
CA THR A 63 -9.21 -0.81 -11.34
C THR A 63 -8.23 -1.68 -10.55
N ASP A 64 -7.16 -1.08 -10.02
CA ASP A 64 -6.08 -1.71 -9.28
C ASP A 64 -6.28 -1.75 -7.75
N SER A 65 -7.41 -1.27 -7.22
CA SER A 65 -7.65 -1.21 -5.76
C SER A 65 -8.09 -2.54 -5.13
N GLN A 66 -7.95 -3.66 -5.86
CA GLN A 66 -8.37 -5.01 -5.43
C GLN A 66 -7.71 -5.44 -4.11
N CYS A 67 -6.47 -4.98 -3.90
CA CYS A 67 -5.67 -5.28 -2.72
C CYS A 67 -5.96 -4.33 -1.54
N GLY A 68 -6.79 -3.32 -1.75
CA GLY A 68 -7.06 -2.27 -0.79
C GLY A 68 -6.30 -0.97 -1.05
N VAL A 69 -6.50 -0.02 -0.15
CA VAL A 69 -5.96 1.34 -0.22
C VAL A 69 -5.45 1.75 1.15
N ILE A 70 -4.33 2.47 1.15
CA ILE A 70 -3.82 3.19 2.31
C ILE A 70 -3.80 4.67 1.92
N ALA A 71 -4.64 5.47 2.58
CA ALA A 71 -4.75 6.90 2.37
C ALA A 71 -4.10 7.64 3.55
N PHE A 72 -3.20 8.55 3.23
CA PHE A 72 -2.53 9.42 4.18
C PHE A 72 -3.16 10.81 4.11
N TRP A 73 -3.38 11.41 5.28
CA TRP A 73 -3.91 12.76 5.42
C TRP A 73 -2.83 13.65 6.03
N THR A 74 -2.55 14.79 5.42
CA THR A 74 -1.56 15.76 5.92
C THR A 74 -2.22 16.88 6.72
N ARG A 75 -1.46 17.47 7.66
CA ARG A 75 -1.93 18.57 8.54
C ARG A 75 -2.13 19.88 7.81
#